data_AF-A0A537MH64-F1
#
_entry.id   AF-A0A537MH64-F1
#
_cell.length_a   1.000
_cell.length_b   1.000
_cell.length_c   1.000
_cell.angle_alpha   90.00
_cell.angle_beta   90.00
_cell.angle_gamma   90.00
#
_symmetry.space_group_name_H-M   'P 1'
#
loop_
_entity.id
_entity.type
_entity.pdbx_description
1 polymer ?
#
loop_
_entity_poly.entity_id
_entity_poly.type
_entity_poly.pdbx_seq_one_letter_code
_entity_poly.pdbx_strand_id
1 'polypeptide(L)'
;MNRGVYLAALALGLAVLIYAEWHTDEVTVILALLLALSAAVGFVRPAAALVTGLMLGLAILAAHAGSFLTGLYSPAYQGFPPAGTDWLVMACLVLPALAAAYAGAWARRAMAA
;
A
#
# COMPACT_ATOMS: atom_id res chain seq x y z
N MET A 1 -15.43 17.20 11.14
CA MET A 1 -14.66 16.24 11.96
C MET A 1 -13.27 16.82 12.20
N ASN A 2 -12.84 16.96 13.46
CA ASN A 2 -11.54 17.58 13.78
C ASN A 2 -10.40 16.77 13.16
N ARG A 3 -9.46 17.42 12.46
CA ARG A 3 -8.30 16.76 11.83
C ARG A 3 -7.53 15.88 12.83
N GLY A 4 -7.46 16.29 14.10
CA GLY A 4 -6.86 15.49 15.18
C GLY A 4 -7.59 14.18 15.49
N VAL A 5 -8.93 14.16 15.40
CA VAL A 5 -9.73 12.94 15.61
C VAL A 5 -9.50 11.94 14.47
N TYR A 6 -9.34 12.45 13.24
CA TYR A 6 -9.01 11.62 12.08
C TYR A 6 -7.61 11.01 12.20
N LEU A 7 -6.61 11.80 12.59
CA LEU A 7 -5.24 11.31 12.80
C LEU A 7 -5.14 10.34 13.98
N ALA A 8 -5.92 10.56 15.05
CA ALA A 8 -5.98 9.64 16.19
C ALA A 8 -6.65 8.31 15.82
N ALA A 9 -7.74 8.33 15.03
CA ALA A 9 -8.35 7.11 14.53
C ALA A 9 -7.43 6.34 13.57
N LEU A 10 -6.66 7.06 12.74
CA LEU A 10 -5.65 6.47 11.87
C LEU A 10 -4.51 5.82 12.69
N ALA A 11 -3.98 6.52 13.69
CA ALA A 11 -2.93 6.01 14.57
C ALA A 11 -3.40 4.80 15.40
N LEU A 12 -4.64 4.82 15.88
CA LEU A 12 -5.25 3.70 16.60
C LEU A 12 -5.48 2.50 15.67
N GLY A 13 -5.91 2.74 14.44
CA GLY A 13 -6.02 1.71 13.40
C GLY A 13 -4.66 1.07 13.11
N LEU A 14 -3.61 1.87 12.97
CA LEU A 14 -2.23 1.40 12.79
C LEU A 14 -1.74 0.56 13.98
N ALA A 15 -2.03 0.96 15.23
CA ALA A 15 -1.62 0.22 16.42
C ALA A 15 -2.33 -1.15 16.55
N VAL A 16 -3.63 -1.22 16.23
CA VAL A 16 -4.39 -2.48 16.20
C VAL A 16 -3.92 -3.40 15.07
N LEU A 17 -3.50 -2.82 13.94
CA LEU A 17 -2.93 -3.54 12.80
C LEU A 17 -1.55 -4.12 13.10
N ILE A 18 -0.66 -3.37 13.77
CA ILE A 18 0.66 -3.88 14.22
C ILE A 18 0.47 -5.04 15.23
N TYR A 19 -0.54 -4.97 16.08
CA TYR A 19 -0.86 -6.05 17.01
C TYR A 19 -1.38 -7.31 16.28
N ALA A 20 -2.17 -7.15 15.22
CA ALA A 20 -2.63 -8.26 14.39
C ALA A 20 -1.53 -8.86 13.48
N GLU A 21 -0.57 -8.04 13.04
CA GLU A 21 0.60 -8.41 12.23
C GLU A 21 1.48 -9.49 12.90
N TRP A 22 1.57 -9.49 14.23
CA TRP A 22 2.31 -10.52 14.98
C TRP A 22 1.70 -11.93 14.81
N HIS A 23 0.47 -12.07 14.30
CA HIS A 23 -0.27 -13.34 14.33
C HIS A 23 -0.73 -13.90 12.98
N THR A 24 -0.73 -13.13 11.88
CA THR A 24 -1.32 -13.60 10.62
C THR A 24 -0.69 -12.98 9.37
N ASP A 25 -0.25 -13.84 8.45
CA ASP A 25 0.01 -13.64 7.00
C ASP A 25 0.45 -12.23 6.55
N GLU A 26 1.77 -12.00 6.54
CA GLU A 26 2.46 -10.72 6.27
C GLU A 26 2.01 -10.03 4.97
N VAL A 27 1.65 -10.81 3.94
CA VAL A 27 1.28 -10.29 2.61
C VAL A 27 -0.02 -9.49 2.67
N THR A 28 -1.02 -9.98 3.41
CA THR A 28 -2.34 -9.34 3.49
C THR A 28 -2.25 -7.97 4.18
N VAL A 29 -1.38 -7.85 5.19
CA VAL A 29 -1.15 -6.60 5.94
C VAL A 29 -0.45 -5.56 5.08
N ILE A 30 0.62 -5.94 4.37
CA ILE A 30 1.35 -5.04 3.46
C ILE A 30 0.42 -4.48 2.38
N LEU A 31 -0.43 -5.33 1.80
CA LEU A 31 -1.42 -4.91 0.81
C LEU A 31 -2.44 -3.94 1.41
N ALA A 32 -3.00 -4.24 2.58
CA ALA A 32 -3.96 -3.34 3.24
C ALA A 32 -3.35 -1.96 3.54
N LEU A 33 -2.10 -1.92 4.03
CA LEU A 33 -1.36 -0.68 4.28
C LEU A 33 -1.12 0.12 3.00
N LEU A 34 -0.69 -0.54 1.92
CA LEU A 34 -0.49 0.11 0.63
C LEU A 34 -1.76 0.81 0.16
N LEU A 35 -2.91 0.12 0.24
CA LEU A 35 -4.18 0.66 -0.19
C LEU A 35 -4.64 1.82 0.70
N ALA A 36 -4.51 1.68 2.02
CA ALA A 36 -4.86 2.74 2.96
C ALA A 36 -3.99 4.00 2.75
N LEU A 37 -2.68 3.84 2.59
CA LEU A 37 -1.74 4.93 2.31
C LEU A 37 -2.06 5.59 0.97
N SER A 38 -2.33 4.80 -0.06
CA SER A 38 -2.70 5.30 -1.39
C SER A 38 -3.98 6.14 -1.31
N ALA A 39 -5.02 5.64 -0.64
CA ALA A 39 -6.26 6.38 -0.42
C ALA A 39 -6.06 7.65 0.41
N ALA A 40 -5.29 7.60 1.49
CA ALA A 40 -4.98 8.75 2.33
C ALA A 40 -4.25 9.84 1.55
N VAL A 41 -3.23 9.48 0.77
CA VAL A 41 -2.48 10.44 -0.05
C VAL A 41 -3.37 11.02 -1.14
N GLY A 42 -4.20 10.19 -1.80
CA GLY A 42 -5.19 10.65 -2.78
C GLY A 42 -6.18 11.66 -2.19
N PHE A 43 -6.63 11.45 -0.95
CA PHE A 43 -7.53 12.36 -0.24
C PHE A 43 -6.85 13.69 0.16
N VAL A 44 -5.59 13.65 0.57
CA VAL A 44 -4.82 14.85 0.95
C VAL A 44 -4.41 15.66 -0.29
N ARG A 45 -3.97 14.99 -1.36
CA ARG A 45 -3.47 15.59 -2.61
C ARG A 45 -4.25 15.10 -3.83
N PRO A 46 -5.54 15.50 -3.99
CA PRO A 46 -6.41 14.99 -5.05
C PRO A 46 -5.96 15.36 -6.48
N ALA A 47 -5.10 16.36 -6.65
CA ALA A 47 -4.51 16.72 -7.93
C ALA A 47 -3.37 15.77 -8.37
N ALA A 48 -2.69 15.13 -7.40
CA ALA A 48 -1.56 14.24 -7.63
C ALA A 48 -1.90 12.77 -7.34
N ALA A 49 -3.18 12.42 -7.20
CA ALA A 49 -3.63 11.11 -6.75
C ALA A 49 -3.15 9.95 -7.65
N LEU A 50 -3.22 10.13 -8.97
CA LEU A 50 -2.75 9.11 -9.92
C LEU A 50 -1.23 8.89 -9.83
N VAL A 51 -0.45 9.98 -9.75
CA VAL A 51 1.01 9.89 -9.66
C VAL A 51 1.42 9.26 -8.33
N THR A 52 0.79 9.65 -7.23
CA THR A 52 1.11 9.12 -5.89
C THR A 52 0.67 7.66 -5.73
N GLY A 53 -0.49 7.28 -6.24
CA GLY A 53 -0.93 5.88 -6.30
C GLY A 53 -0.02 5.01 -7.16
N LEU A 54 0.44 5.53 -8.31
CA LEU A 54 1.42 4.85 -9.16
C LEU A 54 2.76 4.64 -8.43
N MET A 55 3.30 5.70 -7.81
CA MET A 55 4.55 5.62 -7.07
C MET A 55 4.48 4.63 -5.90
N LEU A 56 3.38 4.63 -5.15
CA LEU A 56 3.17 3.67 -4.06
C LEU A 56 3.05 2.24 -4.59
N GLY A 57 2.26 2.01 -5.63
CA GLY A 57 2.13 0.69 -6.25
C GLY A 57 3.46 0.14 -6.79
N LEU A 58 4.26 1.00 -7.44
CA LEU A 58 5.58 0.65 -7.94
C LEU A 58 6.60 0.41 -6.82
N ALA A 59 6.40 0.96 -5.62
CA ALA A 59 7.31 0.75 -4.50
C ALA A 59 7.37 -0.72 -4.07
N ILE A 60 6.25 -1.46 -4.13
CA ILE A 60 6.23 -2.90 -3.85
C ILE A 60 7.02 -3.67 -4.91
N LEU A 61 6.79 -3.36 -6.19
CA LEU A 61 7.52 -4.00 -7.28
C LEU A 61 9.03 -3.70 -7.20
N ALA A 62 9.39 -2.47 -6.84
CA ALA A 62 10.79 -2.06 -6.62
C ALA A 62 11.41 -2.77 -5.41
N ALA A 63 10.67 -2.91 -4.30
CA ALA A 63 11.13 -3.66 -3.12
C ALA A 63 11.32 -5.15 -3.46
N HIS A 64 10.40 -5.74 -4.24
CA HIS A 64 10.51 -7.10 -4.72
C HIS A 64 11.75 -7.28 -5.62
N ALA A 65 11.96 -6.36 -6.58
CA ALA A 65 13.12 -6.38 -7.46
C ALA A 65 14.45 -6.21 -6.71
N GLY A 66 14.49 -5.27 -5.75
CA GLY A 66 15.66 -5.05 -4.91
C GLY A 66 16.00 -6.27 -4.05
N SER A 67 14.98 -6.92 -3.48
CA SER A 67 15.15 -8.14 -2.68
C SER A 67 15.72 -9.28 -3.53
N PHE A 68 15.20 -9.45 -4.76
CA PHE A 68 15.69 -10.44 -5.72
C PHE A 68 17.14 -10.17 -6.16
N LEU A 69 17.47 -8.94 -6.55
CA LEU A 69 18.79 -8.57 -7.08
C LEU A 69 19.89 -8.60 -6.01
N THR A 70 19.56 -8.27 -4.77
CA THR A 70 20.55 -8.19 -3.69
C THR A 70 20.71 -9.51 -2.93
N GLY A 71 19.73 -10.41 -3.00
CA GLY A 71 19.68 -11.64 -2.21
C GLY A 71 19.61 -11.42 -0.69
N LEU A 72 19.59 -10.17 -0.23
CA LEU A 72 19.66 -9.79 1.19
C LEU A 72 18.35 -10.04 1.94
N TYR A 73 17.22 -10.13 1.22
CA TYR A 73 15.87 -10.22 1.78
C TYR A 73 15.09 -11.40 1.21
N SER A 74 15.77 -12.46 0.76
CA SER A 74 15.09 -13.71 0.44
C SER A 74 14.64 -14.33 1.76
N PRO A 75 13.32 -14.48 2.02
CA PRO A 75 12.87 -15.14 3.23
C PRO A 75 13.46 -16.56 3.29
N ALA A 76 13.83 -17.01 4.49
CA ALA A 76 14.50 -18.31 4.66
C ALA A 76 13.66 -19.50 4.16
N TYR A 77 12.33 -19.32 4.02
CA TYR A 77 11.40 -20.30 3.46
C TYR A 77 11.34 -20.30 1.93
N GLN A 78 11.92 -19.31 1.27
CA GLN A 78 11.88 -19.18 -0.19
C GLN A 78 12.98 -20.07 -0.80
N GLY A 79 12.65 -21.36 -0.99
CA GLY A 79 13.58 -22.36 -1.52
C GLY A 79 13.88 -22.24 -3.03
N PHE A 80 13.15 -21.39 -3.74
CA PHE A 80 13.29 -21.19 -5.19
C PHE A 80 13.19 -19.70 -5.54
N PRO A 81 13.88 -19.25 -6.60
CA PRO A 81 13.74 -17.89 -7.11
C PRO A 81 12.29 -17.62 -7.56
N PRO A 82 11.80 -16.36 -7.45
CA PRO A 82 10.46 -15.98 -7.88
C PRO A 82 10.23 -16.32 -9.37
N ALA A 83 9.11 -16.96 -9.66
CA ALA A 83 8.71 -17.33 -11.01
C ALA A 83 8.24 -16.09 -11.78
N GLY A 84 8.22 -16.17 -13.12
CA GLY A 84 7.72 -15.07 -13.97
C GLY A 84 6.28 -14.63 -13.63
N THR A 85 5.46 -15.55 -13.13
CA THR A 85 4.11 -15.26 -12.64
C THR A 85 4.09 -14.36 -11.41
N ASP A 86 5.08 -14.48 -10.52
CA ASP A 86 5.16 -13.65 -9.30
C ASP A 86 5.40 -12.18 -9.66
N TRP A 87 6.24 -11.93 -10.66
CA TRP A 87 6.48 -10.58 -11.19
C TRP A 87 5.23 -9.95 -11.78
N LEU A 88 4.42 -10.74 -12.50
CA LEU A 88 3.14 -10.27 -13.05
C LEU A 88 2.17 -9.93 -11.92
N VAL A 89 2.07 -10.78 -10.90
CA VAL A 89 1.23 -10.53 -9.72
C VAL A 89 1.67 -9.23 -9.03
N MET A 90 2.97 -9.04 -8.80
CA MET A 90 3.50 -7.82 -8.19
C MET A 90 3.23 -6.57 -9.04
N ALA A 91 3.33 -6.66 -10.36
CA ALA A 91 2.99 -5.56 -11.26
C ALA A 91 1.48 -5.24 -11.22
N CYS A 92 0.61 -6.25 -11.11
CA CYS A 92 -0.83 -6.06 -10.99
C CYS A 92 -1.24 -5.33 -9.70
N LEU A 93 -0.42 -5.33 -8.64
CA LEU A 93 -0.69 -4.60 -7.39
C LEU A 93 -0.68 -3.08 -7.54
N VAL A 94 -0.16 -2.55 -8.65
CA VAL A 94 -0.25 -1.13 -8.99
C VAL A 94 -1.70 -0.69 -9.21
N LEU A 95 -2.52 -1.56 -9.80
CA LEU A 95 -3.93 -1.24 -10.10
C LEU A 95 -4.77 -0.94 -8.86
N PRO A 96 -4.78 -1.78 -7.81
CA PRO A 96 -5.56 -1.49 -6.61
C PRO A 96 -4.99 -0.29 -5.84
N ALA A 97 -3.67 -0.03 -5.87
CA ALA A 97 -3.09 1.20 -5.30
C ALA A 97 -3.60 2.47 -6.01
N LEU A 98 -3.63 2.46 -7.35
CA LEU A 98 -4.21 3.52 -8.16
C LEU A 98 -5.70 3.72 -7.86
N ALA A 99 -6.46 2.63 -7.80
CA ALA A 99 -7.89 2.68 -7.48
C ALA A 99 -8.15 3.29 -6.10
N ALA A 100 -7.35 2.90 -5.09
CA ALA A 100 -7.44 3.44 -3.74
C ALA A 100 -7.11 4.94 -3.72
N ALA A 101 -6.03 5.37 -4.38
CA ALA A 101 -5.69 6.79 -4.48
C ALA A 101 -6.77 7.62 -5.20
N TYR A 102 -7.35 7.07 -6.27
CA TYR A 102 -8.46 7.72 -6.96
C TYR A 102 -9.71 7.82 -6.08
N ALA A 103 -10.05 6.76 -5.34
CA ALA A 103 -11.18 6.76 -4.41
C ALA A 103 -11.01 7.83 -3.31
N GLY A 104 -9.81 7.97 -2.74
CA GLY A 104 -9.49 9.02 -1.79
C GLY A 104 -9.66 10.43 -2.38
N ALA A 105 -9.16 10.64 -3.61
CA ALA A 105 -9.30 11.91 -4.30
C ALA A 105 -10.76 12.26 -4.62
N TRP A 106 -11.56 11.26 -5.03
CA TRP A 106 -12.98 11.41 -5.28
C TRP A 106 -13.74 11.79 -4.01
N ALA A 107 -13.49 11.09 -2.89
CA ALA A 107 -14.09 11.41 -1.61
C ALA A 107 -13.80 12.86 -1.17
N ARG A 108 -12.56 13.34 -1.36
CA ARG A 108 -12.21 14.74 -1.04
C ARG A 108 -12.98 15.75 -1.89
N ARG A 109 -13.15 15.47 -3.18
CA ARG A 109 -13.89 16.35 -4.11
C ARG A 109 -15.38 16.37 -3.77
N ALA A 110 -15.96 15.22 -3.44
CA ALA A 110 -17.36 15.11 -3.04
C ALA A 110 -17.68 15.89 -1.76
N MET A 111 -16.74 15.99 -0.81
CA MET A 111 -16.91 16.79 0.41
C MET A 111 -16.74 18.31 0.19
N ALA A 112 -16.22 18.72 -0.96
CA ALA A 112 -16.01 20.13 -1.31
C ALA A 112 -17.10 20.71 -2.22
N ALA A 113 -18.01 19.86 -2.71
CA ALA A 113 -19.22 20.22 -3.46
C ALA A 113 -20.40 20.39 -2.49
#